data_AF-A0A1H8IHL8-F1
#
_entry.id   AF-A0A1H8IHL8-F1
#
_cell.length_a   1.000
_cell.length_b   1.000
_cell.length_c   1.000
_cell.angle_alpha   90.00
_cell.angle_beta   90.00
_cell.angle_gamma   90.00
#
_symmetry.space_group_name_H-M   'P 1'
#
loop_
_entity.id
_entity.type
_entity.pdbx_description
1 polymer ?
#
loop_
_entity_poly.entity_id
_entity_poly.type
_entity_poly.pdbx_seq_one_letter_code
_entity_poly.pdbx_strand_id
1 'polypeptide(L)'
;MNSKTITKRKDNFSQWLTARGAEVLEPTSEWELMRFRAGDETSVIYRNKAEQVNFTGGSLEAWNAYRNNLKWRAAPKTTRKRMARKKRTPIIISLFKRDGNLCFFCQKELGHDFTREHLVSITHGGPDNTHNMVLAHSQCNNDVGHLSAAEKIRIHVESVIKNANKVCSKTAD
;
A
#
# COMPACT_ATOMS: atom_id res chain seq x y z
N MET A 1 -8.27 -29.16 8.86
CA MET A 1 -7.31 -28.80 7.78
C MET A 1 -5.89 -28.93 8.33
N ASN A 2 -4.93 -29.42 7.54
CA ASN A 2 -3.54 -29.64 8.01
C ASN A 2 -2.72 -28.34 7.96
N SER A 3 -1.93 -28.07 9.00
CA SER A 3 -1.02 -26.91 9.13
C SER A 3 -0.04 -26.77 7.96
N LYS A 4 0.46 -27.90 7.42
CA LYS A 4 1.40 -27.94 6.29
C LYS A 4 0.87 -27.22 5.04
N THR A 5 -0.45 -27.27 4.81
CA THR A 5 -1.08 -26.61 3.67
C THR A 5 -1.01 -25.08 3.77
N ILE A 6 -1.15 -24.54 4.98
CA ILE A 6 -1.05 -23.10 5.22
C ILE A 6 0.40 -22.67 5.11
N THR A 7 1.31 -23.37 5.78
CA THR A 7 2.74 -23.04 5.75
C THR A 7 3.29 -23.02 4.33
N LYS A 8 2.91 -23.99 3.47
CA LYS A 8 3.34 -24.03 2.06
C LYS A 8 2.85 -22.84 1.23
N ARG A 9 1.73 -22.23 1.60
CA ARG A 9 1.11 -21.11 0.87
C ARG A 9 1.29 -19.78 1.58
N LYS A 10 2.08 -19.73 2.66
CA LYS A 10 2.22 -18.58 3.56
C LYS A 10 2.56 -17.31 2.78
N ASP A 11 3.62 -17.33 1.99
CA ASP A 11 4.11 -16.14 1.29
C ASP A 11 3.09 -15.62 0.27
N ASN A 12 2.53 -16.51 -0.54
CA ASN A 12 1.50 -16.15 -1.51
C ASN A 12 0.24 -15.59 -0.84
N PHE A 13 -0.15 -16.17 0.30
CA PHE A 13 -1.30 -15.69 1.05
C PHE A 13 -1.02 -14.34 1.73
N SER A 14 0.18 -14.14 2.28
CA SER A 14 0.63 -12.85 2.83
C SER A 14 0.59 -11.75 1.77
N GLN A 15 1.16 -12.01 0.59
CA GLN A 15 1.11 -11.06 -0.53
C GLN A 15 -0.34 -10.78 -0.96
N TRP A 16 -1.18 -11.81 -1.02
CA TRP A 16 -2.59 -11.68 -1.37
C TRP A 16 -3.39 -10.83 -0.36
N LEU A 17 -3.09 -10.99 0.94
CA LEU A 17 -3.66 -10.23 2.06
C LEU A 17 -3.24 -8.75 1.99
N THR A 18 -1.93 -8.49 1.88
CA THR A 18 -1.39 -7.13 1.75
C THR A 18 -1.95 -6.41 0.53
N ALA A 19 -2.03 -7.08 -0.62
CA ALA A 19 -2.65 -6.51 -1.82
C ALA A 19 -4.14 -6.14 -1.63
N ARG A 20 -4.80 -6.69 -0.61
CA ARG A 20 -6.20 -6.44 -0.25
C ARG A 20 -6.37 -5.53 0.97
N GLY A 21 -5.28 -4.93 1.43
CA GLY A 21 -5.28 -3.91 2.47
C GLY A 21 -5.04 -4.42 3.88
N ALA A 22 -4.73 -5.71 4.04
CA ALA A 22 -4.42 -6.26 5.36
C ALA A 22 -2.98 -5.94 5.73
N GLU A 23 -2.74 -5.65 7.01
CA GLU A 23 -1.40 -5.56 7.56
C GLU A 23 -0.99 -6.94 8.06
N VAL A 24 -0.04 -7.59 7.40
CA VAL A 24 0.52 -8.86 7.87
C VAL A 24 1.55 -8.54 8.94
N LEU A 25 1.41 -9.17 10.10
CA LEU A 25 2.22 -8.94 11.30
C LEU A 25 3.06 -10.17 11.62
N GLU A 26 4.16 -9.95 12.34
CA GLU A 26 4.95 -11.06 12.87
C GLU A 26 4.14 -11.87 13.90
N PRO A 27 4.22 -13.21 13.86
CA PRO A 27 3.62 -14.06 14.87
C PRO A 27 4.12 -13.73 16.29
N THR A 28 3.22 -13.71 17.27
CA THR A 28 3.61 -13.50 18.68
C THR A 28 3.95 -14.80 19.41
N SER A 29 3.79 -15.93 18.75
CA SER A 29 4.02 -17.26 19.29
C SER A 29 4.39 -18.25 18.18
N GLU A 30 5.16 -19.29 18.52
CA GLU A 30 5.53 -20.37 17.59
C GLU A 30 4.32 -21.19 17.06
N TRP A 31 3.19 -21.12 17.76
CA TRP A 31 1.96 -21.80 17.38
C TRP A 31 1.19 -21.02 16.30
N GLU A 32 1.47 -19.72 16.14
CA GLU A 32 0.86 -18.87 15.14
C GLU A 32 1.53 -19.10 13.77
N LEU A 33 0.74 -19.59 12.82
CA LEU A 33 1.16 -19.75 11.44
C LEU A 33 1.13 -18.42 10.69
N MET A 34 0.18 -17.54 11.06
CA MET A 34 0.02 -16.21 10.48
C MET A 34 -0.78 -15.30 11.41
N ARG A 35 -0.38 -14.03 11.45
CA ARG A 35 -1.10 -12.95 12.13
C ARG A 35 -1.27 -11.80 11.15
N PHE A 36 -2.46 -11.23 11.07
CA PHE A 36 -2.69 -10.05 10.26
C PHE A 36 -3.83 -9.20 10.84
N ARG A 37 -3.85 -7.92 10.50
CA ARG A 37 -4.90 -6.98 10.86
C ARG A 37 -5.72 -6.60 9.63
N ALA A 38 -7.03 -6.70 9.75
CA ALA A 38 -8.00 -6.34 8.72
C ALA A 38 -8.91 -5.22 9.28
N GLY A 39 -8.60 -3.98 8.90
CA GLY A 39 -9.21 -2.81 9.55
C GLY A 39 -8.74 -2.70 11.00
N ASP A 40 -9.68 -2.78 11.94
CA ASP A 40 -9.41 -2.75 13.38
C ASP A 40 -9.39 -4.14 14.02
N GLU A 41 -9.67 -5.20 13.25
CA GLU A 41 -9.69 -6.58 13.76
C GLU A 41 -8.35 -7.27 13.55
N THR A 42 -7.81 -7.88 14.62
CA THR A 42 -6.65 -8.78 14.53
C THR A 42 -7.11 -10.22 14.31
N SER A 43 -6.62 -10.83 13.24
CA SER A 43 -6.93 -12.17 12.79
C SER A 43 -5.70 -13.08 12.88
N VAL A 44 -5.84 -14.25 13.49
CA VAL A 44 -4.73 -15.19 13.70
C VAL A 44 -5.10 -16.57 13.19
N ILE A 45 -4.18 -17.18 12.46
CA ILE A 45 -4.21 -18.58 12.09
C ILE A 45 -3.15 -19.29 12.92
N TYR A 46 -3.55 -20.26 13.72
CA TYR A 46 -2.63 -20.97 14.61
C TYR A 46 -2.85 -22.48 14.54
N ARG A 47 -1.83 -23.25 14.90
CA ARG A 47 -1.91 -24.70 15.06
C ARG A 47 -1.94 -25.08 16.53
N ASN A 48 -2.62 -26.17 16.86
CA ASN A 48 -2.49 -26.81 18.17
C ASN A 48 -1.39 -27.89 18.15
N LYS A 49 -1.13 -28.51 19.30
CA LYS A 49 -0.17 -29.62 19.45
C LYS A 49 -0.48 -30.83 18.57
N ALA A 50 -1.74 -31.00 18.15
CA ALA A 50 -2.17 -32.07 17.24
C ALA A 50 -2.09 -31.66 15.75
N GLU A 51 -1.38 -30.57 15.42
CA GLU A 51 -1.21 -30.03 14.05
C GLU A 51 -2.53 -29.62 13.36
N GLN A 52 -3.61 -29.46 14.14
CA GLN A 52 -4.88 -28.95 13.65
C GLN A 52 -4.84 -27.43 13.60
N VAL A 53 -5.32 -26.87 12.50
CA VAL A 53 -5.42 -25.43 12.30
C VAL A 53 -6.71 -24.87 12.88
N ASN A 54 -6.56 -23.78 13.61
CA ASN A 54 -7.65 -22.95 14.10
C ASN A 54 -7.53 -21.53 13.56
N PHE A 55 -8.66 -20.84 13.48
CA PHE A 55 -8.83 -19.52 12.91
C PHE A 55 -9.52 -18.62 13.93
N THR A 56 -9.05 -17.38 14.09
CA THR A 56 -9.71 -16.34 14.90
C THR A 56 -10.04 -15.11 14.07
N GLY A 57 -11.05 -14.35 14.51
CA GLY A 57 -11.56 -13.18 13.78
C GLY A 57 -11.94 -13.49 12.33
N GLY A 58 -11.67 -12.57 11.41
CA GLY A 58 -11.85 -12.75 9.96
C GLY A 58 -10.86 -13.72 9.26
N SER A 59 -9.97 -14.42 9.96
CA SER A 59 -8.95 -15.27 9.31
C SER A 59 -9.51 -16.43 8.49
N LEU A 60 -10.61 -17.06 8.92
CA LEU A 60 -11.23 -18.15 8.17
C LEU A 60 -11.84 -17.66 6.86
N GLU A 61 -12.53 -16.51 6.89
CA GLU A 61 -13.13 -15.89 5.72
C GLU A 61 -12.05 -15.51 4.70
N ALA A 62 -10.99 -14.83 5.14
CA ALA A 62 -9.89 -14.43 4.28
C ALA A 62 -9.20 -15.65 3.62
N TRP A 63 -8.96 -16.71 4.40
CA TRP A 63 -8.35 -17.93 3.89
C TRP A 63 -9.24 -18.66 2.87
N ASN A 64 -10.54 -18.75 3.14
CA ASN A 64 -11.49 -19.34 2.20
C ASN A 64 -11.60 -18.50 0.92
N ALA A 65 -11.59 -17.17 1.02
CA ALA A 65 -11.61 -16.31 -0.14
C ALA A 65 -10.34 -16.45 -0.99
N TYR A 66 -9.16 -16.55 -0.37
CA TYR A 66 -7.92 -16.83 -1.08
C TYR A 66 -7.96 -18.17 -1.83
N ARG A 67 -8.36 -19.24 -1.13
CA ARG A 67 -8.39 -20.59 -1.71
C ARG A 67 -9.38 -20.76 -2.85
N ASN A 68 -10.52 -20.09 -2.76
CA ASN A 68 -11.60 -20.18 -3.75
C ASN A 68 -11.55 -19.05 -4.78
N ASN A 69 -10.48 -18.24 -4.78
CA ASN A 69 -10.32 -17.09 -5.67
C ASN A 69 -11.49 -16.09 -5.61
N LEU A 70 -12.04 -15.88 -4.41
CA LEU A 70 -13.13 -14.94 -4.17
C LEU A 70 -12.62 -13.52 -3.91
N LYS A 71 -13.52 -12.55 -4.03
CA LYS A 71 -13.25 -11.15 -3.67
C LYS A 71 -13.26 -11.00 -2.14
N TRP A 72 -12.23 -10.36 -1.61
CA TRP A 72 -12.10 -10.03 -0.19
C TRP A 72 -11.32 -8.72 -0.03
N ARG A 73 -11.58 -7.97 1.05
CA ARG A 73 -10.85 -6.75 1.42
C ARG A 73 -10.74 -6.67 2.94
N ALA A 74 -9.59 -6.19 3.40
CA ALA A 74 -9.28 -6.12 4.82
C ALA A 74 -9.98 -4.95 5.52
N ALA A 75 -10.10 -3.82 4.84
CA ALA A 75 -10.87 -2.68 5.30
C ALA A 75 -12.18 -2.55 4.50
N PRO A 76 -13.29 -2.10 5.13
CA PRO A 76 -14.50 -1.77 4.39
C PRO A 76 -14.16 -0.79 3.27
N LYS A 77 -14.76 -1.02 2.10
CA LYS A 77 -14.53 -0.19 0.92
C LYS A 77 -14.91 1.25 1.27
N THR A 78 -13.93 2.14 1.37
CA THR A 78 -14.23 3.57 1.40
C THR A 78 -15.15 3.87 0.22
N THR A 79 -16.31 4.44 0.50
CA THR A 79 -17.26 4.83 -0.54
C THR A 79 -16.61 5.98 -1.31
N ARG A 80 -15.85 5.64 -2.36
CA ARG A 80 -15.38 6.60 -3.35
C ARG A 80 -16.62 7.27 -3.93
N LYS A 81 -16.96 8.46 -3.44
CA LYS A 81 -17.86 9.36 -4.17
C LYS A 81 -17.12 9.67 -5.47
N ARG A 82 -17.62 9.16 -6.59
CA ARG A 82 -17.05 9.42 -7.91
C ARG A 82 -17.19 10.92 -8.16
N MET A 83 -16.13 11.67 -7.88
CA MET A 83 -16.09 13.11 -8.11
C MET A 83 -16.29 13.35 -9.61
N ALA A 84 -17.29 14.18 -9.94
CA ALA A 84 -17.53 14.63 -11.30
C ALA A 84 -16.23 15.20 -11.89
N ARG A 85 -16.02 15.04 -13.21
CA ARG A 85 -14.79 15.46 -13.91
C ARG A 85 -14.42 16.93 -13.60
N LYS A 86 -15.43 17.81 -13.46
CA LYS A 86 -15.26 19.22 -13.05
C LYS A 86 -14.60 19.41 -11.67
N LYS A 87 -14.81 18.49 -10.72
CA LYS A 87 -14.21 18.55 -9.37
C LYS A 87 -12.81 17.93 -9.28
N ARG A 88 -12.32 17.24 -10.34
CA ARG A 88 -10.94 16.72 -10.38
C ARG A 88 -9.92 17.84 -10.63
N THR A 89 -10.31 18.85 -11.39
CA THR A 89 -9.45 19.99 -11.74
C THR A 89 -9.00 20.80 -10.53
N PRO A 90 -9.86 21.16 -9.55
CA PRO A 90 -9.42 21.85 -8.34
C PRO A 90 -8.37 21.08 -7.52
N ILE A 91 -8.52 19.75 -7.37
CA ILE A 91 -7.56 18.93 -6.63
C ILE A 91 -6.17 19.00 -7.26
N ILE A 92 -6.09 18.84 -8.58
CA ILE A 92 -4.82 18.91 -9.31
C ILE A 92 -4.21 20.32 -9.19
N ILE A 93 -5.01 21.37 -9.38
CA ILE A 93 -4.55 22.75 -9.21
C ILE A 93 -4.01 22.99 -7.79
N SER A 94 -4.71 22.51 -6.76
CA SER A 94 -4.26 22.61 -5.37
C SER A 94 -2.94 21.89 -5.13
N LEU A 95 -2.75 20.71 -5.72
CA LEU A 95 -1.49 19.97 -5.61
C LEU A 95 -0.35 20.70 -6.33
N PHE A 96 -0.56 21.21 -7.54
CA PHE A 96 0.45 22.00 -8.25
C PHE A 96 0.83 23.28 -7.48
N LYS A 97 -0.15 23.96 -6.88
CA LYS A 97 0.10 25.16 -6.06
C LYS A 97 0.90 24.84 -4.79
N ARG A 98 0.67 23.67 -4.18
CA ARG A 98 1.34 23.26 -2.94
C ARG A 98 2.73 22.67 -3.20
N ASP A 99 2.86 21.81 -4.20
CA ASP A 99 4.02 20.94 -4.42
C ASP A 99 4.94 21.43 -5.55
N GLY A 100 4.47 22.34 -6.39
CA GLY A 100 5.17 22.76 -7.61
C GLY A 100 4.97 21.80 -8.79
N ASN A 101 5.84 21.91 -9.80
CA ASN A 101 5.75 21.17 -11.06
C ASN A 101 6.65 19.93 -11.14
N LEU A 102 7.24 19.50 -10.03
CA LEU A 102 8.13 18.33 -9.98
C LEU A 102 7.38 17.06 -9.56
N CYS A 103 7.76 15.93 -10.13
CA CYS A 103 7.32 14.62 -9.68
C CYS A 103 7.88 14.32 -8.30
N PHE A 104 7.02 13.93 -7.36
CA PHE A 104 7.40 13.61 -5.99
C PHE A 104 8.49 12.52 -5.94
N PHE A 105 8.42 11.51 -6.81
CA PHE A 105 9.37 10.39 -6.76
C PHE A 105 10.67 10.69 -7.50
N CYS A 106 10.62 11.00 -8.80
CA CYS A 106 11.84 11.13 -9.60
C CYS A 106 12.45 12.54 -9.61
N GLN A 107 11.74 13.52 -9.02
CA GLN A 107 12.18 14.91 -8.91
C GLN A 107 12.45 15.62 -10.27
N LYS A 108 11.86 15.13 -11.36
CA LYS A 108 11.85 15.76 -12.70
C LYS A 108 10.54 16.51 -12.93
N GLU A 109 10.55 17.46 -13.85
CA GLU A 109 9.34 18.20 -14.24
C GLU A 109 8.24 17.27 -14.77
N LEU A 110 7.00 17.55 -14.38
CA LEU A 110 5.82 16.78 -14.77
C LEU A 110 5.39 17.06 -16.21
N GLY A 111 5.50 18.31 -16.66
CA GLY A 111 4.98 18.74 -17.96
C GLY A 111 3.50 18.34 -18.13
N HIS A 112 3.21 17.53 -19.14
CA HIS A 112 1.86 17.00 -19.42
C HIS A 112 1.60 15.60 -18.84
N ASP A 113 2.59 14.93 -18.24
CA ASP A 113 2.43 13.64 -17.57
C ASP A 113 2.37 13.84 -16.06
N PHE A 114 1.15 14.00 -15.56
CA PHE A 114 0.89 14.08 -14.12
C PHE A 114 -0.29 13.21 -13.73
N THR A 115 -0.08 12.50 -12.63
CA THR A 115 -1.07 11.75 -11.89
C THR A 115 -0.99 12.15 -10.43
N ARG A 116 -1.91 11.61 -9.63
CA ARG A 116 -1.97 11.83 -8.18
C ARG A 116 -1.85 10.49 -7.51
N GLU A 117 -0.86 10.37 -6.65
CA GLU A 117 -0.61 9.16 -5.87
C GLU A 117 -0.92 9.40 -4.40
N HIS A 118 -1.47 8.39 -3.72
CA HIS A 118 -1.66 8.44 -2.28
C HIS A 118 -0.40 7.97 -1.53
N LEU A 119 0.11 8.77 -0.59
CA LEU A 119 1.26 8.35 0.22
C LEU A 119 0.91 7.11 1.07
N VAL A 120 -0.21 7.17 1.80
CA VAL A 120 -0.84 6.00 2.39
C VAL A 120 -1.92 5.51 1.43
N SER A 121 -1.78 4.30 0.88
CA SER A 121 -2.77 3.76 -0.05
C SER A 121 -4.16 3.69 0.59
N ILE A 122 -5.21 4.00 -0.19
CA ILE A 122 -6.61 3.83 0.23
C ILE A 122 -6.88 2.39 0.68
N THR A 123 -6.24 1.39 0.03
CA THR A 123 -6.43 -0.01 0.43
C THR A 123 -5.95 -0.28 1.85
N HIS A 124 -4.95 0.46 2.31
CA HIS A 124 -4.39 0.38 3.66
C HIS A 124 -4.97 1.46 4.59
N GLY A 125 -6.19 1.93 4.32
CA GLY A 125 -6.88 2.90 5.17
C GLY A 125 -6.49 4.36 4.96
N GLY A 126 -5.67 4.68 3.94
CA GLY A 126 -5.30 6.05 3.64
C GLY A 126 -6.49 6.93 3.20
N PRO A 127 -6.59 8.18 3.67
CA PRO A 127 -7.69 9.05 3.31
C PRO A 127 -7.60 9.50 1.83
N ASP A 128 -8.76 9.60 1.16
CA ASP A 128 -8.87 10.06 -0.23
C ASP A 128 -9.02 11.59 -0.32
N ASN A 129 -8.03 12.34 0.16
CA ASN A 129 -7.99 13.81 0.11
C ASN A 129 -6.58 14.34 -0.24
N THR A 130 -6.47 15.65 -0.48
CA THR A 130 -5.23 16.32 -0.90
C THR A 130 -4.09 16.22 0.11
N HIS A 131 -4.37 16.07 1.41
CA HIS A 131 -3.33 15.96 2.44
C HIS A 131 -2.54 14.65 2.35
N ASN A 132 -3.12 13.62 1.74
CA ASN A 132 -2.47 12.32 1.51
C ASN A 132 -2.12 12.09 0.04
N MET A 133 -2.25 13.10 -0.82
CA MET A 133 -1.91 12.98 -2.25
C MET A 133 -0.65 13.76 -2.60
N VAL A 134 0.11 13.25 -3.57
CA VAL A 134 1.27 13.91 -4.20
C VAL A 134 1.17 13.81 -5.72
N LEU A 135 1.86 14.69 -6.44
CA LEU A 135 1.96 14.62 -7.90
C LEU A 135 3.08 13.66 -8.33
N ALA A 136 2.81 12.83 -9.35
CA ALA A 136 3.79 11.90 -9.90
C ALA A 136 3.54 11.64 -11.39
N HIS A 137 4.60 11.33 -12.14
CA HIS A 137 4.47 10.74 -13.48
C HIS A 137 3.69 9.43 -13.42
N SER A 138 3.01 9.09 -14.51
CA SER A 138 2.20 7.86 -14.59
C SER A 138 3.02 6.61 -14.30
N GLN A 139 4.24 6.52 -14.84
CA GLN A 139 5.13 5.38 -14.61
C GLN A 139 5.58 5.30 -13.15
N CYS A 140 6.08 6.39 -12.59
CA CYS A 140 6.53 6.41 -11.19
C CYS A 140 5.41 6.03 -10.22
N ASN A 141 4.19 6.49 -10.49
CA ASN A 141 3.03 6.13 -9.70
C ASN A 141 2.75 4.62 -9.73
N ASN A 142 2.77 4.00 -10.93
CA ASN A 142 2.58 2.56 -11.05
C ASN A 142 3.66 1.76 -10.30
N ASP A 143 4.91 2.22 -10.38
CA ASP A 143 6.04 1.55 -9.72
C ASP A 143 5.91 1.57 -8.19
N VAL A 144 5.33 2.62 -7.61
CA VAL A 144 5.23 2.77 -6.15
C VAL A 144 3.87 2.44 -5.55
N GLY A 145 2.82 2.24 -6.37
CA GLY A 145 1.43 2.16 -5.90
C GLY A 145 1.15 1.04 -4.89
N HIS A 146 1.98 0.00 -4.87
CA HIS A 146 1.91 -1.14 -3.96
C HIS A 146 2.78 -1.00 -2.71
N LEU A 147 3.66 0.00 -2.67
CA LEU A 147 4.62 0.22 -1.58
C LEU A 147 3.97 0.92 -0.39
N SER A 148 4.54 0.69 0.79
CA SER A 148 4.19 1.39 2.02
C SER A 148 4.57 2.89 1.94
N ALA A 149 3.98 3.69 2.83
CA ALA A 149 4.32 5.11 2.93
C ALA A 149 5.80 5.34 3.23
N ALA A 150 6.40 4.51 4.09
CA ALA A 150 7.82 4.60 4.43
C ALA A 150 8.73 4.33 3.22
N GLU A 151 8.42 3.31 2.43
CA GLU A 151 9.16 2.99 1.19
C GLU A 151 9.03 4.11 0.15
N LYS A 152 7.82 4.65 -0.02
CA LYS A 152 7.57 5.81 -0.89
C LYS A 152 8.38 7.04 -0.48
N ILE A 153 8.42 7.35 0.82
CA ILE A 153 9.21 8.47 1.36
C ILE A 153 10.71 8.21 1.14
N ARG A 154 11.19 6.99 1.35
CA ARG A 154 12.59 6.64 1.09
C ARG A 154 12.99 6.92 -0.36
N ILE A 155 12.18 6.49 -1.33
CA ILE A 155 12.42 6.75 -2.76
C ILE A 155 12.49 8.26 -3.06
N HIS A 156 11.58 9.04 -2.46
CA HIS A 156 11.59 10.49 -2.58
C HIS A 156 12.88 11.11 -2.03
N VAL A 157 13.24 10.79 -0.78
CA VAL A 157 14.43 11.34 -0.11
C VAL A 157 15.70 11.00 -0.90
N GLU A 158 15.85 9.75 -1.35
CA GLU A 158 16.99 9.34 -2.16
C GLU A 158 17.09 10.13 -3.47
N SER A 159 15.94 10.41 -4.11
CA SER A 159 15.91 11.16 -5.37
C SER A 159 16.22 12.64 -5.16
N VAL A 160 15.76 13.23 -4.05
CA VAL A 160 16.12 14.60 -3.64
C VAL A 160 17.62 14.72 -3.42
N ILE A 161 18.22 13.78 -2.67
CA ILE A 161 19.68 13.77 -2.41
C ILE A 161 20.48 13.61 -3.71
N LYS A 162 20.08 12.67 -4.57
CA LYS A 162 20.73 12.46 -5.89
C LYS A 162 20.69 13.73 -6.75
N ASN A 163 19.55 14.42 -6.77
CA ASN A 163 19.41 15.66 -7.53
C ASN A 163 20.24 16.80 -6.92
N ALA A 164 20.25 16.97 -5.60
CA ALA A 164 21.06 17.98 -4.92
C ALA A 164 22.56 17.80 -5.23
N ASN A 165 23.06 16.56 -5.13
CA ASN A 165 24.45 16.24 -5.44
C ASN A 165 24.81 16.57 -6.91
N LYS A 166 23.90 16.28 -7.85
CA LYS A 166 24.09 16.59 -9.27
C LYS A 166 24.15 18.10 -9.56
N VAL A 167 23.42 18.91 -8.79
CA VAL A 167 23.45 20.37 -8.93
C VAL A 167 24.78 20.91 -8.40
N CYS A 168 25.20 20.51 -7.19
CA CYS A 168 26.47 20.95 -6.60
C CYS A 168 27.69 20.56 -7.45
N SER A 169 27.69 19.39 -8.10
CA SER A 169 28.79 18.97 -8.98
C SER A 169 28.88 19.76 -10.28
N LYS A 170 27.80 20.43 -10.71
CA LYS A 170 27.77 21.23 -11.94
C LYS A 170 28.13 22.70 -11.74
N THR A 171 28.14 23.16 -10.49
CA THR A 171 28.48 24.54 -10.11
C THR A 171 29.93 24.67 -9.64
N ALA A 172 30.71 23.59 -9.70
CA ALA A 172 32.10 23.53 -9.27
C ALA A 172 33.12 23.66 -10.43
N ASP A 173 32.63 23.87 -11.65
CA ASP A 173 33.39 24.23 -12.87
C ASP A 173 33.07 25.68 -13.25
#